data_AF-A0AAE2NWS4-F1
#
_entry.id   AF-A0AAE2NWS4-F1
#
_cell.length_a   1.000
_cell.length_b   1.000
_cell.length_c   1.000
_cell.angle_alpha   90.00
_cell.angle_beta   90.00
_cell.angle_gamma   90.00
#
_symmetry.space_group_name_H-M   'P 1'
#
loop_
_entity.id
_entity.type
_entity.pdbx_description
1 polymer ?
#
loop_
_entity_poly.entity_id
_entity_poly.type
_entity_poly.pdbx_seq_one_letter_code
_entity_poly.pdbx_strand_id
1 'polypeptide(L)'
;MDREKQQLSIEAAKLYYQSDYSQQQIAERLNLSRPTVSRLLQYAKEKGYVQIRVMDPFEDLDELGAKLEEKYGLLEAHVVFSPSDDYQAITHYLSRYGADYMHKTVKDGDILGVSWGTTMYQIASRMEPKQVKSVEVVQLKGGISHSNVNTYSSETIQLFAEAFQTMPRYLPLPVIFDSADVKQMVERDRHIKRIIEMGRQANIALFTVGTVRDEALLFRLGYFREEEKQLLKARGVGDICSRFFDEEGRICSSSINGRTIGVELSDLKMKERSILVAGGSRKCKAIHGALKGKYANVLITDQHTAKKLIQEL
;
A
#
# COMPACT_ATOMS: atom_id res chain seq x y z
N MET A 1 30.28 -10.73 -10.67
CA MET A 1 29.98 -10.98 -9.25
C MET A 1 28.49 -11.18 -8.97
N ASP A 2 27.58 -10.25 -9.33
CA ASP A 2 26.16 -10.43 -8.97
C ASP A 2 25.49 -11.62 -9.71
N ARG A 3 25.78 -11.80 -11.00
CA ARG A 3 25.24 -12.90 -11.81
C ARG A 3 25.64 -14.30 -11.34
N GLU A 4 26.89 -14.47 -10.91
CA GLU A 4 27.41 -15.76 -10.43
C GLU A 4 26.77 -16.14 -9.09
N LYS A 5 26.63 -15.17 -8.18
CA LYS A 5 25.92 -15.37 -6.91
C LYS A 5 24.44 -15.73 -7.13
N GLN A 6 23.77 -15.11 -8.10
CA GLN A 6 22.40 -15.43 -8.49
C GLN A 6 22.28 -16.85 -9.06
N GLN A 7 23.20 -17.27 -9.92
CA GLN A 7 23.21 -18.63 -10.46
C GLN A 7 23.42 -19.68 -9.36
N LEU A 8 24.41 -19.47 -8.49
CA LEU A 8 24.69 -20.36 -7.37
C LEU A 8 23.52 -20.43 -6.37
N SER A 9 22.82 -19.31 -6.13
CA SER A 9 21.67 -19.31 -5.22
C SER A 9 20.48 -20.08 -5.80
N ILE A 10 20.24 -19.96 -7.11
CA ILE A 10 19.20 -20.74 -7.82
C ILE A 10 19.56 -22.23 -7.82
N GLU A 11 20.82 -22.59 -8.06
CA GLU A 11 21.25 -23.99 -8.04
C GLU A 11 21.12 -24.62 -6.65
N ALA A 12 21.61 -23.93 -5.61
CA ALA A 12 21.43 -24.37 -4.23
C ALA A 12 19.95 -24.53 -3.86
N ALA A 13 19.09 -23.61 -4.30
CA ALA A 13 17.65 -23.69 -4.09
C ALA A 13 16.98 -24.88 -4.78
N LYS A 14 17.35 -25.19 -6.03
CA LYS A 14 16.85 -26.39 -6.73
C LYS A 14 17.24 -27.67 -5.99
N LEU A 15 18.50 -27.80 -5.59
CA LEU A 15 18.97 -28.97 -4.83
C LEU A 15 18.21 -29.12 -3.50
N TYR A 16 17.98 -28.03 -2.79
CA TYR A 16 17.30 -28.06 -1.49
C TYR A 16 15.80 -28.29 -1.58
N TYR A 17 15.09 -27.55 -2.43
CA TYR A 17 13.61 -27.52 -2.47
C TYR A 17 12.99 -28.47 -3.50
N GLN A 18 13.70 -28.84 -4.56
CA GLN A 18 13.18 -29.73 -5.61
C GLN A 18 13.80 -31.13 -5.55
N SER A 19 14.91 -31.30 -4.83
CA SER A 19 15.66 -32.57 -4.79
C SER A 19 15.97 -33.05 -3.37
N ASP A 20 15.42 -32.40 -2.35
CA ASP A 20 15.53 -32.79 -0.93
C ASP A 20 16.96 -32.98 -0.39
N TYR A 21 17.97 -32.34 -1.00
CA TYR A 21 19.33 -32.36 -0.48
C TYR A 21 19.42 -31.55 0.82
N SER A 22 20.08 -32.10 1.83
CA SER A 22 20.47 -31.34 3.02
C SER A 22 21.49 -30.25 2.66
N GLN A 23 21.55 -29.17 3.46
CA GLN A 23 22.54 -28.11 3.25
C GLN A 23 23.99 -28.63 3.28
N GLN A 24 24.24 -29.73 4.00
CA GLN A 24 25.56 -30.38 4.05
C GLN A 24 25.88 -31.08 2.72
N GLN A 25 24.93 -31.84 2.16
CA GLN A 25 25.13 -32.48 0.86
C GLN A 25 25.28 -31.46 -0.27
N ILE A 26 24.57 -30.32 -0.20
CA ILE A 26 24.73 -29.21 -1.15
C ILE A 26 26.10 -28.57 -1.02
N ALA A 27 26.58 -28.37 0.21
CA ALA A 27 27.90 -27.80 0.49
C ALA A 27 29.01 -28.66 -0.14
N GLU A 28 28.96 -29.97 0.05
CA GLU A 28 29.89 -30.93 -0.57
C GLU A 28 29.79 -30.92 -2.09
N ARG A 29 28.57 -30.93 -2.64
CA ARG A 29 28.34 -30.97 -4.10
C ARG A 29 28.81 -29.72 -4.83
N LEU A 30 28.61 -28.55 -4.23
CA LEU A 30 28.99 -27.26 -4.82
C LEU A 30 30.38 -26.79 -4.39
N ASN A 31 31.11 -27.59 -3.59
CA ASN A 31 32.39 -27.24 -3.00
C ASN A 31 32.35 -25.90 -2.21
N LEU A 32 31.30 -25.74 -1.39
CA LEU A 32 31.04 -24.57 -0.56
C LEU A 32 30.98 -24.96 0.92
N SER A 33 31.07 -23.98 1.81
CA SER A 33 30.77 -24.22 3.23
C SER A 33 29.26 -24.21 3.49
N ARG A 34 28.79 -25.02 4.45
CA ARG A 34 27.38 -25.05 4.87
C ARG A 34 26.80 -23.66 5.21
N PRO A 35 27.50 -22.75 5.92
CA PRO A 35 27.02 -21.38 6.12
C PRO A 35 26.86 -20.57 4.83
N THR A 36 27.66 -20.86 3.80
CA THR A 36 27.54 -20.22 2.49
C THR A 36 26.30 -20.71 1.74
N VAL A 37 26.01 -22.02 1.79
CA VAL A 37 24.75 -22.58 1.27
C VAL A 37 23.54 -21.96 1.96
N SER A 38 23.56 -21.85 3.29
CA SER A 38 22.46 -21.21 4.05
C SER A 38 22.23 -19.76 3.58
N ARG A 39 23.30 -18.97 3.43
CA ARG A 39 23.22 -17.59 2.90
C ARG A 39 22.72 -17.55 1.45
N LEU A 40 23.09 -18.51 0.60
CA LEU A 40 22.61 -18.61 -0.78
C LEU A 40 21.12 -18.93 -0.84
N LEU A 41 20.64 -19.88 -0.03
CA LEU A 41 19.21 -20.20 0.09
C LEU A 41 18.41 -19.00 0.59
N GLN A 42 18.93 -18.30 1.61
CA GLN A 42 18.32 -17.07 2.13
C GLN A 42 18.28 -15.98 1.06
N TYR A 43 19.38 -15.75 0.34
CA TYR A 43 19.43 -14.80 -0.78
C TYR A 43 18.45 -15.17 -1.90
N ALA A 44 18.29 -16.47 -2.22
CA ALA A 44 17.32 -16.93 -3.21
C ALA A 44 15.87 -16.63 -2.80
N LYS A 45 15.53 -16.78 -1.52
CA LYS A 45 14.22 -16.36 -0.97
C LYS A 45 14.04 -14.85 -1.02
N GLU A 46 15.03 -14.09 -0.57
CA GLU A 46 14.98 -12.62 -0.53
C GLU A 46 14.84 -11.99 -1.92
N LYS A 47 15.46 -12.60 -2.94
CA LYS A 47 15.34 -12.19 -4.35
C LYS A 47 14.10 -12.73 -5.06
N GLY A 48 13.27 -13.52 -4.40
CA GLY A 48 12.05 -14.09 -4.98
C GLY A 48 12.27 -15.26 -5.94
N TYR A 49 13.51 -15.76 -6.09
CA TYR A 49 13.81 -16.96 -6.89
C TYR A 49 13.17 -18.22 -6.32
N VAL A 50 12.86 -18.22 -5.03
CA VAL A 50 12.11 -19.28 -4.36
C VAL A 50 10.80 -18.72 -3.83
N GLN A 51 9.70 -19.30 -4.29
CA GLN A 51 8.37 -19.05 -3.75
C GLN A 51 7.87 -20.33 -3.09
N ILE A 52 7.61 -20.30 -1.79
CA ILE A 52 7.08 -21.43 -1.04
C ILE A 52 5.58 -21.19 -0.86
N ARG A 53 4.77 -22.13 -1.33
CA ARG A 53 3.33 -22.13 -1.08
C ARG A 53 3.03 -23.27 -0.12
N VAL A 54 2.45 -22.93 1.03
CA VAL A 54 1.91 -23.91 1.98
C VAL A 54 0.42 -24.00 1.70
N MET A 55 -0.07 -25.21 1.45
CA MET A 55 -1.50 -25.48 1.38
C MET A 55 -1.94 -25.92 2.77
N ASP A 56 -2.54 -25.01 3.54
CA ASP A 56 -3.07 -25.30 4.87
C ASP A 56 -4.60 -25.46 4.79
N PRO A 57 -5.14 -26.68 4.86
CA PRO A 57 -6.58 -26.90 4.80
C PRO A 57 -7.31 -26.50 6.11
N PHE A 58 -6.58 -26.08 7.15
CA PHE A 58 -7.13 -25.69 8.45
C PHE A 58 -7.07 -24.17 8.69
N GLU A 59 -6.33 -23.42 7.89
CA GLU A 59 -6.30 -21.95 7.95
C GLU A 59 -7.18 -21.37 6.83
N ASP A 60 -8.44 -21.08 7.16
CA ASP A 60 -9.40 -20.57 6.19
C ASP A 60 -9.32 -19.04 6.05
N LEU A 61 -8.22 -18.57 5.46
CA LEU A 61 -8.03 -17.15 5.11
C LEU A 61 -9.11 -16.68 4.12
N ASP A 62 -9.56 -17.57 3.25
CA ASP A 62 -10.61 -17.30 2.27
C ASP A 62 -11.96 -17.08 2.98
N GLU A 63 -12.29 -17.86 4.01
CA GLU A 63 -13.48 -17.63 4.85
C GLU A 63 -13.39 -16.30 5.61
N LEU A 64 -12.21 -15.91 6.11
CA LEU A 64 -12.03 -14.57 6.69
C LEU A 64 -12.28 -13.46 5.66
N GLY A 65 -11.84 -13.66 4.41
CA GLY A 65 -12.12 -12.77 3.29
C GLY A 65 -13.62 -12.66 3.03
N ALA A 66 -14.30 -13.79 2.85
CA ALA A 66 -15.75 -13.84 2.61
C ALA A 66 -16.56 -13.15 3.72
N LYS A 67 -16.18 -13.33 5.00
CA LYS A 67 -16.81 -12.63 6.13
C LYS A 67 -16.62 -11.11 6.09
N LEU A 68 -15.45 -10.64 5.63
CA LEU A 68 -15.20 -9.20 5.45
C LEU A 68 -15.99 -8.64 4.27
N GLU A 69 -16.09 -9.38 3.17
CA GLU A 69 -16.90 -9.03 2.01
C GLU A 69 -18.37 -8.84 2.40
N GLU A 70 -18.95 -9.82 3.11
CA GLU A 70 -20.32 -9.76 3.59
C GLU A 70 -20.53 -8.58 4.55
N LYS A 71 -19.66 -8.44 5.56
CA LYS A 71 -19.82 -7.43 6.62
C LYS A 71 -19.75 -5.99 6.11
N TYR A 72 -18.84 -5.72 5.17
CA TYR A 72 -18.59 -4.35 4.68
C TYR A 72 -19.15 -4.09 3.27
N GLY A 73 -19.69 -5.10 2.60
CA GLY A 73 -20.16 -5.01 1.22
C GLY A 73 -19.01 -4.76 0.23
N LEU A 74 -17.88 -5.46 0.42
CA LEU A 74 -16.71 -5.32 -0.45
C LEU A 74 -16.91 -6.11 -1.74
N LEU A 75 -16.28 -5.62 -2.81
CA LEU A 75 -16.13 -6.36 -4.06
C LEU A 75 -15.19 -7.55 -3.86
N GLU A 76 -14.08 -7.34 -3.15
CA GLU A 76 -13.09 -8.36 -2.85
C GLU A 76 -12.43 -8.09 -1.48
N ALA A 77 -12.18 -9.12 -0.67
CA ALA A 77 -11.34 -9.03 0.52
C ALA A 77 -10.30 -10.14 0.57
N HIS A 78 -9.04 -9.74 0.42
CA HIS A 78 -7.89 -10.65 0.41
C HIS A 78 -7.19 -10.64 1.75
N VAL A 79 -7.20 -11.79 2.44
CA VAL A 79 -6.53 -11.97 3.73
C VAL A 79 -5.22 -12.72 3.51
N VAL A 80 -4.11 -12.11 3.92
CA VAL A 80 -2.78 -12.71 3.82
C VAL A 80 -2.32 -13.25 5.16
N PHE A 81 -1.56 -14.34 5.12
CA PHE A 81 -0.85 -14.82 6.29
C PHE A 81 0.30 -13.87 6.66
N SER A 82 0.33 -13.44 7.92
CA SER A 82 1.50 -12.87 8.58
C SER A 82 1.94 -13.76 9.76
N PRO A 83 3.23 -14.10 9.88
CA PRO A 83 3.74 -14.96 10.96
C PRO A 83 3.63 -14.32 12.36
N SER A 84 3.39 -13.02 12.43
CA SER A 84 3.19 -12.28 13.69
C SER A 84 2.28 -11.07 13.50
N ASP A 85 1.72 -10.55 14.59
CA ASP A 85 1.01 -9.24 14.64
C ASP A 85 2.00 -8.06 14.71
N ASP A 86 3.24 -8.24 14.22
CA ASP A 86 4.20 -7.16 14.09
C ASP A 86 3.95 -6.37 12.78
N TYR A 87 4.07 -5.05 12.86
CA TYR A 87 3.76 -4.17 11.73
C TYR A 87 4.73 -4.34 10.56
N GLN A 88 6.02 -4.61 10.80
CA GLN A 88 6.98 -4.80 9.71
C GLN A 88 6.71 -6.13 9.00
N ALA A 89 6.46 -7.20 9.77
CA ALA A 89 6.07 -8.50 9.22
C ALA A 89 4.80 -8.37 8.37
N ILE A 90 3.72 -7.81 8.94
CA ILE A 90 2.46 -7.60 8.23
C ILE A 90 2.68 -6.79 6.94
N THR A 91 3.37 -5.65 7.02
CA THR A 91 3.60 -4.79 5.84
C THR A 91 4.40 -5.53 4.77
N HIS A 92 5.35 -6.39 5.13
CA HIS A 92 6.10 -7.21 4.18
C HIS A 92 5.19 -8.11 3.35
N TYR A 93 4.31 -8.89 3.99
CA TYR A 93 3.42 -9.83 3.32
C TYR A 93 2.32 -9.12 2.52
N LEU A 94 1.71 -8.07 3.10
CA LEU A 94 0.74 -7.23 2.40
C LEU A 94 1.33 -6.60 1.15
N SER A 95 2.56 -6.09 1.23
CA SER A 95 3.17 -5.39 0.09
C SER A 95 3.48 -6.33 -1.06
N ARG A 96 3.88 -7.57 -0.75
CA ARG A 96 4.09 -8.62 -1.76
C ARG A 96 2.77 -9.00 -2.45
N TYR A 97 1.74 -9.31 -1.66
CA TYR A 97 0.44 -9.66 -2.21
C TYR A 97 -0.16 -8.49 -3.01
N GLY A 98 -0.03 -7.26 -2.50
CA GLY A 98 -0.48 -6.05 -3.18
C GLY A 98 0.18 -5.86 -4.54
N ALA A 99 1.48 -6.15 -4.66
CA ALA A 99 2.18 -6.08 -5.94
C ALA A 99 1.64 -7.11 -6.94
N ASP A 100 1.48 -8.36 -6.51
CA ASP A 100 0.92 -9.44 -7.33
C ASP A 100 -0.52 -9.14 -7.75
N TYR A 101 -1.33 -8.59 -6.83
CA TYR A 101 -2.70 -8.18 -7.09
C TYR A 101 -2.77 -7.07 -8.15
N MET A 102 -1.93 -6.05 -8.04
CA MET A 102 -1.86 -4.97 -9.04
C MET A 102 -1.38 -5.47 -10.39
N HIS A 103 -0.39 -6.37 -10.41
CA HIS A 103 0.08 -7.01 -11.64
C HIS A 103 -1.05 -7.78 -12.33
N LYS A 104 -1.95 -8.46 -11.61
CA LYS A 104 -3.10 -9.16 -12.20
C LYS A 104 -4.21 -8.20 -12.64
N THR A 105 -4.46 -7.16 -11.84
CA THR A 105 -5.62 -6.28 -11.97
C THR A 105 -5.51 -5.29 -13.12
N VAL A 106 -4.36 -4.63 -13.27
CA VAL A 106 -4.17 -3.54 -14.24
C VAL A 106 -4.15 -4.09 -15.67
N LYS A 107 -4.94 -3.49 -16.55
CA LYS A 107 -5.09 -3.86 -17.97
C LYS A 107 -4.91 -2.63 -18.88
N ASP A 108 -4.89 -2.86 -20.18
CA ASP A 108 -4.78 -1.81 -21.19
C ASP A 108 -5.85 -0.73 -20.99
N GLY A 109 -5.43 0.54 -21.06
CA GLY A 109 -6.31 1.71 -20.94
C GLY A 109 -6.68 2.14 -19.53
N ASP A 110 -6.23 1.42 -18.49
CA ASP A 110 -6.53 1.81 -17.10
C ASP A 110 -5.81 3.12 -16.69
N ILE A 111 -6.48 3.92 -15.87
CA ILE A 111 -5.89 5.05 -15.16
C ILE A 111 -5.77 4.65 -13.70
N LEU A 112 -4.53 4.46 -13.24
CA LEU A 112 -4.18 4.07 -11.89
C LEU A 112 -3.85 5.31 -11.04
N GLY A 113 -4.69 5.59 -10.06
CA GLY A 113 -4.40 6.54 -8.99
C GLY A 113 -3.63 5.88 -7.86
N VAL A 114 -2.49 6.45 -7.47
CA VAL A 114 -1.68 5.96 -6.35
C VAL A 114 -1.47 7.02 -5.28
N SER A 115 -1.65 6.64 -4.01
CA SER A 115 -1.16 7.42 -2.88
C SER A 115 0.34 7.15 -2.64
N TRP A 116 0.90 7.72 -1.57
CA TRP A 116 2.29 7.50 -1.16
C TRP A 116 2.40 7.19 0.34
N GLY A 117 3.56 6.68 0.73
CA GLY A 117 3.90 6.28 2.10
C GLY A 117 4.57 4.90 2.13
N THR A 118 5.03 4.46 3.30
CA THR A 118 5.85 3.24 3.43
C THR A 118 5.20 1.99 2.82
N THR A 119 3.90 1.77 3.04
CA THR A 119 3.19 0.63 2.45
C THR A 119 3.14 0.71 0.94
N MET A 120 2.85 1.89 0.38
CA MET A 120 2.77 2.09 -1.07
C MET A 120 4.15 1.92 -1.73
N TYR A 121 5.20 2.45 -1.11
CA TYR A 121 6.57 2.28 -1.57
C TYR A 121 7.01 0.81 -1.57
N GLN A 122 6.68 0.07 -0.50
CA GLN A 122 7.01 -1.36 -0.44
C GLN A 122 6.27 -2.17 -1.49
N ILE A 123 5.02 -1.85 -1.81
CA ILE A 123 4.30 -2.46 -2.94
C ILE A 123 5.03 -2.13 -4.25
N ALA A 124 5.28 -0.84 -4.51
CA ALA A 124 5.90 -0.38 -5.75
C ALA A 124 7.27 -1.03 -5.99
N SER A 125 8.09 -1.19 -4.94
CA SER A 125 9.41 -1.82 -5.01
C SER A 125 9.39 -3.31 -5.35
N ARG A 126 8.22 -3.96 -5.26
CA ARG A 126 8.01 -5.39 -5.54
C ARG A 126 7.24 -5.63 -6.84
N MET A 127 6.80 -4.57 -7.50
CA MET A 127 6.09 -4.69 -8.77
C MET A 127 7.02 -5.25 -9.82
N GLU A 128 6.54 -6.26 -10.55
CA GLU A 128 7.20 -6.76 -11.74
C GLU A 128 6.70 -6.03 -12.98
N PRO A 129 7.58 -5.69 -13.94
CA PRO A 129 7.17 -5.06 -15.20
C PRO A 129 6.09 -5.87 -15.91
N LYS A 130 5.00 -5.18 -16.29
CA LYS A 130 3.90 -5.74 -17.08
C LYS A 130 3.77 -4.99 -18.40
N GLN A 131 3.65 -5.75 -19.48
CA GLN A 131 3.36 -5.20 -20.81
C GLN A 131 1.88 -4.84 -20.89
N VAL A 132 1.56 -3.56 -20.78
CA VAL A 132 0.22 -2.98 -20.92
C VAL A 132 0.28 -1.72 -21.78
N LYS A 133 -0.80 -1.43 -22.51
CA LYS A 133 -0.89 -0.27 -23.42
C LYS A 133 -1.78 0.81 -22.85
N SER A 134 -1.41 2.06 -23.07
CA SER A 134 -2.22 3.23 -22.71
C SER A 134 -2.62 3.28 -21.22
N VAL A 135 -1.80 2.71 -20.34
CA VAL A 135 -1.97 2.86 -18.89
C VAL A 135 -1.40 4.20 -18.45
N GLU A 136 -2.12 4.91 -17.60
CA GLU A 136 -1.63 6.13 -16.95
C GLU A 136 -1.53 5.93 -15.44
N VAL A 137 -0.48 6.48 -14.82
CA VAL A 137 -0.27 6.43 -13.37
C VAL A 137 -0.25 7.85 -12.83
N VAL A 138 -1.14 8.17 -11.89
CA VAL A 138 -1.34 9.51 -11.34
C VAL A 138 -1.31 9.55 -9.82
N GLN A 139 -0.73 10.62 -9.26
CA GLN A 139 -0.64 10.82 -7.83
C GLN A 139 -1.98 11.30 -7.24
N LEU A 140 -2.46 10.63 -6.19
CA LEU A 140 -3.76 10.93 -5.57
C LEU A 140 -3.73 12.04 -4.52
N LYS A 141 -2.56 12.47 -4.05
CA LYS A 141 -2.43 13.59 -3.09
C LYS A 141 -1.13 14.34 -3.25
N GLY A 142 -1.13 15.59 -2.82
CA GLY A 142 0.07 16.43 -2.83
C GLY A 142 1.24 15.79 -2.08
N GLY A 143 2.45 16.23 -2.40
CA GLY A 143 3.68 15.83 -1.73
C GLY A 143 3.89 16.60 -0.42
N ILE A 144 5.07 16.42 0.17
CA ILE A 144 5.47 17.16 1.36
C ILE A 144 6.57 18.13 0.96
N SER A 145 6.32 19.43 1.15
CA SER A 145 7.20 20.50 0.65
C SER A 145 8.46 20.68 1.49
N HIS A 146 8.40 20.40 2.80
CA HIS A 146 9.54 20.50 3.69
C HIS A 146 9.45 19.43 4.78
N SER A 147 10.39 18.48 4.81
CA SER A 147 10.46 17.43 5.82
C SER A 147 11.86 16.85 5.96
N ASN A 148 12.19 16.42 7.18
CA ASN A 148 13.37 15.60 7.46
C ASN A 148 13.07 14.09 7.36
N VAL A 149 11.85 13.71 6.96
CA VAL A 149 11.40 12.31 6.87
C VAL A 149 11.19 11.95 5.40
N ASN A 150 11.78 10.84 4.96
CA ASN A 150 11.53 10.34 3.62
C ASN A 150 10.10 9.78 3.49
N THR A 151 9.35 10.32 2.54
CA THR A 151 7.94 10.00 2.28
C THR A 151 7.80 9.00 1.14
N TYR A 152 8.88 8.78 0.40
CA TYR A 152 8.96 7.99 -0.82
C TYR A 152 7.95 8.42 -1.89
N SER A 153 7.44 9.67 -1.87
CA SER A 153 6.36 10.09 -2.76
C SER A 153 6.75 10.03 -4.23
N SER A 154 7.90 10.61 -4.58
CA SER A 154 8.43 10.60 -5.95
C SER A 154 8.86 9.19 -6.38
N GLU A 155 9.54 8.46 -5.50
CA GLU A 155 10.03 7.11 -5.77
C GLU A 155 8.89 6.12 -5.97
N THR A 156 7.83 6.23 -5.16
CA THR A 156 6.66 5.34 -5.25
C THR A 156 5.99 5.46 -6.61
N ILE A 157 5.64 6.68 -7.04
CA ILE A 157 4.95 6.87 -8.31
C ILE A 157 5.85 6.52 -9.50
N GLN A 158 7.15 6.81 -9.40
CA GLN A 158 8.14 6.43 -10.42
C GLN A 158 8.18 4.89 -10.60
N LEU A 159 8.27 4.13 -9.51
CA LEU A 159 8.29 2.66 -9.55
C LEU A 159 7.00 2.06 -10.13
N PHE A 160 5.83 2.62 -9.80
CA PHE A 160 4.57 2.21 -10.42
C PHE A 160 4.54 2.51 -11.92
N ALA A 161 5.00 3.69 -12.31
CA ALA A 161 5.06 4.08 -13.72
C ALA A 161 6.02 3.18 -14.52
N GLU A 162 7.17 2.83 -13.95
CA GLU A 162 8.13 1.88 -14.53
C GLU A 162 7.53 0.48 -14.69
N ALA A 163 6.83 -0.02 -13.66
CA ALA A 163 6.19 -1.33 -13.70
C ALA A 163 5.15 -1.45 -14.82
N PHE A 164 4.48 -0.35 -15.18
CA PHE A 164 3.48 -0.31 -16.26
C PHE A 164 3.95 0.43 -17.52
N GLN A 165 5.26 0.69 -17.64
CA GLN A 165 5.91 1.31 -18.81
C GLN A 165 5.26 2.63 -19.27
N THR A 166 4.90 3.46 -18.30
CA THR A 166 4.27 4.76 -18.53
C THR A 166 5.05 5.88 -17.85
N MET A 167 4.63 7.12 -18.07
CA MET A 167 5.20 8.29 -17.41
C MET A 167 4.39 8.63 -16.15
N PRO A 168 5.05 8.86 -15.00
CA PRO A 168 4.35 9.26 -13.78
C PRO A 168 3.72 10.65 -13.92
N ARG A 169 2.47 10.79 -13.48
CA ARG A 169 1.74 12.06 -13.40
C ARG A 169 1.76 12.56 -11.97
N TYR A 170 2.81 13.30 -11.63
CA TYR A 170 2.98 13.92 -10.32
C TYR A 170 1.90 14.96 -10.03
N LEU A 171 1.52 15.10 -8.76
CA LEU A 171 0.73 16.24 -8.27
C LEU A 171 1.68 17.18 -7.50
N PRO A 172 2.27 18.19 -8.16
CA PRO A 172 3.42 18.94 -7.65
C PRO A 172 2.99 20.06 -6.67
N LEU A 173 2.13 19.71 -5.72
CA LEU A 173 1.57 20.63 -4.72
C LEU A 173 1.87 20.11 -3.31
N PRO A 174 1.91 21.00 -2.29
CA PRO A 174 1.87 20.55 -0.90
C PRO A 174 0.58 19.75 -0.66
N VAL A 175 0.67 18.75 0.22
CA VAL A 175 -0.48 17.96 0.65
C VAL A 175 -1.52 18.80 1.39
N ILE A 176 -1.09 19.83 2.11
CA ILE A 176 -1.94 20.74 2.86
C ILE A 176 -1.41 22.16 2.68
N PHE A 177 -2.28 23.08 2.27
CA PHE A 177 -2.02 24.52 2.29
C PHE A 177 -2.39 25.12 3.65
N ASP A 178 -1.82 26.29 3.97
CA ASP A 178 -2.25 27.06 5.13
C ASP A 178 -3.61 27.75 4.92
N SER A 179 -3.96 28.06 3.66
CA SER A 179 -5.20 28.73 3.30
C SER A 179 -5.98 27.93 2.25
N ALA A 180 -7.28 27.79 2.49
CA ALA A 180 -8.21 27.21 1.51
C ALA A 180 -8.32 28.08 0.24
N ASP A 181 -8.15 29.40 0.34
CA ASP A 181 -8.17 30.29 -0.83
C ASP A 181 -6.96 30.03 -1.74
N VAL A 182 -5.79 29.82 -1.16
CA VAL A 182 -4.57 29.47 -1.92
C VAL A 182 -4.76 28.13 -2.62
N LYS A 183 -5.31 27.12 -1.91
CA LYS A 183 -5.68 25.84 -2.52
C LYS A 183 -6.57 26.06 -3.75
N GLN A 184 -7.68 26.78 -3.58
CA GLN A 184 -8.65 27.02 -4.66
C GLN A 184 -8.05 27.77 -5.86
N MET A 185 -7.15 28.74 -5.61
CA MET A 185 -6.48 29.47 -6.69
C MET A 185 -5.56 28.54 -7.50
N VAL A 186 -4.78 27.70 -6.82
CA VAL A 186 -3.83 26.79 -7.48
C VAL A 186 -4.54 25.65 -8.22
N GLU A 187 -5.65 25.14 -7.67
CA GLU A 187 -6.48 24.12 -8.34
C GLU A 187 -7.14 24.63 -9.64
N ARG A 188 -7.22 25.95 -9.84
CA ARG A 188 -7.71 26.56 -11.09
C ARG A 188 -6.65 26.62 -12.18
N ASP A 189 -5.37 26.45 -11.85
CA ASP A 189 -4.34 26.34 -12.88
C ASP A 189 -4.64 25.16 -13.80
N ARG A 190 -4.53 25.38 -15.11
CA ARG A 190 -4.98 24.41 -16.12
C ARG A 190 -4.24 23.06 -16.02
N HIS A 191 -2.95 23.09 -15.66
CA HIS A 191 -2.11 21.88 -15.63
C HIS A 191 -2.35 21.12 -14.34
N ILE A 192 -2.43 21.82 -13.22
CA ILE A 192 -2.82 21.25 -11.93
C ILE A 192 -4.20 20.62 -12.01
N LYS A 193 -5.18 21.37 -12.52
CA LYS A 193 -6.56 20.89 -12.67
C LYS A 193 -6.64 19.60 -13.49
N ARG A 194 -5.84 19.48 -14.55
CA ARG A 194 -5.77 18.28 -15.39
C ARG A 194 -5.27 17.06 -14.62
N ILE A 195 -4.27 17.23 -13.75
CA ILE A 195 -3.75 16.14 -12.90
C ILE A 195 -4.80 15.72 -11.86
N ILE A 196 -5.43 16.69 -11.19
CA ILE A 196 -6.48 16.42 -10.19
C ILE A 196 -7.66 15.68 -10.86
N GLU A 197 -8.09 16.15 -12.03
CA GLU A 197 -9.16 15.53 -12.79
C GLU A 197 -8.79 14.10 -13.25
N MET A 198 -7.53 13.86 -13.63
CA MET A 198 -7.06 12.50 -13.94
C MET A 198 -7.12 11.59 -12.71
N GLY A 199 -6.75 12.09 -11.52
CA GLY A 199 -6.93 11.35 -10.26
C GLY A 199 -8.41 11.04 -9.96
N ARG A 200 -9.31 11.97 -10.30
CA ARG A 200 -10.76 11.77 -10.21
C ARG A 200 -11.30 10.76 -11.22
N GLN A 201 -10.75 10.74 -12.44
CA GLN A 201 -11.12 9.83 -13.52
C GLN A 201 -10.46 8.45 -13.42
N ALA A 202 -9.40 8.31 -12.61
CA ALA A 202 -8.77 7.04 -12.33
C ALA A 202 -9.82 5.96 -12.02
N ASN A 203 -9.83 4.86 -12.74
CA ASN A 203 -10.78 3.77 -12.49
C ASN A 203 -10.26 2.84 -11.37
N ILE A 204 -8.94 2.80 -11.17
CA ILE A 204 -8.30 2.09 -10.07
C ILE A 204 -7.65 3.11 -9.13
N ALA A 205 -7.89 2.99 -7.82
CA ALA A 205 -7.20 3.75 -6.78
C ALA A 205 -6.51 2.78 -5.82
N LEU A 206 -5.21 2.95 -5.58
CA LEU A 206 -4.44 2.18 -4.61
C LEU A 206 -3.95 3.10 -3.48
N PHE A 207 -4.34 2.78 -2.25
CA PHE A 207 -3.98 3.58 -1.08
C PHE A 207 -3.87 2.74 0.20
N THR A 208 -3.39 3.39 1.25
CA THR A 208 -3.41 2.87 2.62
C THR A 208 -4.09 3.89 3.53
N VAL A 209 -4.40 3.50 4.76
CA VAL A 209 -4.80 4.41 5.83
C VAL A 209 -3.60 4.79 6.69
N GLY A 210 -3.57 6.06 7.10
CA GLY A 210 -2.73 6.54 8.20
C GLY A 210 -3.43 6.44 9.55
N THR A 211 -2.75 6.90 10.61
CA THR A 211 -3.28 6.97 11.98
C THR A 211 -3.27 8.43 12.45
N VAL A 212 -4.03 8.73 13.51
CA VAL A 212 -4.01 10.06 14.18
C VAL A 212 -3.14 10.06 15.45
N ARG A 213 -2.24 9.09 15.60
CA ARG A 213 -1.37 8.99 16.78
C ARG A 213 -0.24 10.03 16.72
N ASP A 214 0.45 10.24 17.84
CA ASP A 214 1.52 11.24 17.93
C ASP A 214 2.67 10.99 16.94
N GLU A 215 2.91 9.72 16.61
CA GLU A 215 3.95 9.32 15.67
C GLU A 215 3.50 9.46 14.20
N ALA A 216 2.24 9.83 13.95
CA ALA A 216 1.70 10.00 12.61
C ALA A 216 2.51 11.05 11.85
N LEU A 217 2.93 10.65 10.65
CA LEU A 217 3.81 11.47 9.80
C LEU A 217 3.29 12.90 9.68
N LEU A 218 2.01 13.09 9.32
CA LEU A 218 1.42 14.41 9.09
C LEU A 218 1.45 15.33 10.32
N PHE A 219 1.42 14.79 11.54
CA PHE A 219 1.47 15.59 12.77
C PHE A 219 2.87 16.12 13.07
N ARG A 220 3.90 15.46 12.51
CA ARG A 220 5.32 15.82 12.66
C ARG A 220 5.81 16.80 11.60
N LEU A 221 4.98 17.12 10.60
CA LEU A 221 5.36 17.96 9.45
C LEU A 221 5.03 19.44 9.62
N GLY A 222 4.41 19.84 10.73
CA GLY A 222 4.11 21.25 11.00
C GLY A 222 2.91 21.84 10.23
N TYR A 223 2.12 21.03 9.52
CA TYR A 223 0.92 21.48 8.79
C TYR A 223 -0.28 21.82 9.68
N PHE A 224 -0.22 21.45 10.97
CA PHE A 224 -1.31 21.60 11.92
C PHE A 224 -0.90 22.42 13.13
N ARG A 225 -1.78 23.33 13.53
CA ARG A 225 -1.74 23.97 14.86
C ARG A 225 -2.08 22.95 15.95
N GLU A 226 -1.72 23.23 17.19
CA GLU A 226 -1.96 22.30 18.30
C GLU A 226 -3.46 22.01 18.51
N GLU A 227 -4.32 23.00 18.32
CA GLU A 227 -5.78 22.82 18.43
C GLU A 227 -6.32 21.90 17.33
N GLU A 228 -5.77 21.98 16.13
CA GLU A 228 -6.12 21.09 15.01
C GLU A 228 -5.67 19.66 15.28
N LYS A 229 -4.47 19.47 15.84
CA LYS A 229 -3.99 18.14 16.26
C LYS A 229 -4.90 17.56 17.34
N GLN A 230 -5.28 18.34 18.34
CA GLN A 230 -6.19 17.89 19.41
C GLN A 230 -7.55 17.49 18.84
N LEU A 231 -8.12 18.29 17.94
CA LEU A 231 -9.38 17.97 17.25
C LEU A 231 -9.29 16.64 16.49
N LEU A 232 -8.23 16.46 15.70
CA LEU A 232 -8.02 15.26 14.90
C LEU A 232 -7.79 14.01 15.79
N LYS A 233 -7.11 14.14 16.92
CA LYS A 233 -6.94 13.04 17.89
C LYS A 233 -8.23 12.67 18.60
N ALA A 234 -9.06 13.67 18.93
CA ALA A 234 -10.29 13.46 19.67
C ALA A 234 -11.39 12.81 18.81
N ARG A 235 -11.42 13.08 17.50
CA ARG A 235 -12.50 12.65 16.60
C ARG A 235 -12.08 11.64 15.54
N GLY A 236 -10.83 11.72 15.08
CA GLY A 236 -10.36 10.93 13.95
C GLY A 236 -9.86 9.56 14.37
N VAL A 237 -9.96 8.60 13.45
CA VAL A 237 -9.34 7.29 13.60
C VAL A 237 -8.25 7.03 12.58
N GLY A 238 -8.25 7.77 11.48
CA GLY A 238 -7.19 7.74 10.48
C GLY A 238 -7.39 8.76 9.39
N ASP A 239 -6.58 8.65 8.34
CA ASP A 239 -6.68 9.43 7.12
C ASP A 239 -6.53 8.54 5.88
N ILE A 240 -7.20 8.94 4.80
CA ILE A 240 -6.96 8.45 3.44
C ILE A 240 -6.55 9.65 2.62
N CYS A 241 -5.41 9.56 1.95
CA CYS A 241 -4.88 10.66 1.15
C CYS A 241 -4.86 12.00 1.94
N SER A 242 -4.53 11.95 3.23
CA SER A 242 -4.46 13.12 4.13
C SER A 242 -5.81 13.79 4.43
N ARG A 243 -6.92 13.09 4.16
CA ARG A 243 -8.27 13.48 4.58
C ARG A 243 -8.67 12.62 5.78
N PHE A 244 -8.83 13.28 6.92
CA PHE A 244 -9.09 12.63 8.20
C PHE A 244 -10.56 12.33 8.41
N PHE A 245 -10.86 11.14 8.93
CA PHE A 245 -12.23 10.67 9.15
C PHE A 245 -12.41 9.96 10.52
N ASP A 246 -13.65 9.95 11.01
CA ASP A 246 -14.08 9.29 12.24
C ASP A 246 -14.45 7.80 12.05
N GLU A 247 -14.89 7.10 13.09
CA GLU A 247 -15.23 5.67 13.05
C GLU A 247 -16.39 5.36 12.08
N GLU A 248 -17.25 6.33 11.81
CA GLU A 248 -18.34 6.23 10.83
C GLU A 248 -17.90 6.63 9.42
N GLY A 249 -16.63 6.97 9.23
CA GLY A 249 -16.05 7.41 7.97
C GLY A 249 -16.38 8.86 7.62
N ARG A 250 -16.86 9.70 8.53
CA ARG A 250 -17.18 11.11 8.26
C ARG A 250 -15.95 11.99 8.44
N ILE A 251 -15.82 13.03 7.61
CA ILE A 251 -14.70 13.98 7.70
C ILE A 251 -14.68 14.67 9.07
N CYS A 252 -13.53 14.64 9.75
CA CYS A 252 -13.39 15.21 11.10
C CYS A 252 -13.44 16.74 11.13
N SER A 253 -12.90 17.39 10.10
CA SER A 253 -12.77 18.86 10.04
C SER A 253 -12.87 19.36 8.60
N SER A 254 -13.94 20.11 8.31
CA SER A 254 -14.14 20.75 7.01
C SER A 254 -13.08 21.82 6.73
N SER A 255 -12.56 22.49 7.75
CA SER A 255 -11.47 23.48 7.61
C SER A 255 -10.19 22.83 7.11
N ILE A 256 -9.77 21.73 7.76
CA ILE A 256 -8.58 20.98 7.36
C ILE A 256 -8.78 20.34 5.98
N ASN A 257 -9.91 19.67 5.76
CA ASN A 257 -10.23 19.06 4.46
C ASN A 257 -10.28 20.10 3.33
N GLY A 258 -10.79 21.31 3.62
CA GLY A 258 -10.89 22.43 2.69
C GLY A 258 -9.55 22.96 2.20
N ARG A 259 -8.46 22.70 2.92
CA ARG A 259 -7.08 23.09 2.54
C ARG A 259 -6.18 21.91 2.17
N THR A 260 -6.67 20.67 2.24
CA THR A 260 -5.97 19.45 1.77
C THR A 260 -6.06 19.30 0.25
N ILE A 261 -4.92 18.99 -0.39
CA ILE A 261 -4.81 18.64 -1.82
C ILE A 261 -4.79 17.13 -2.00
N GLY A 262 -5.75 16.62 -2.77
CA GLY A 262 -5.80 15.23 -3.19
C GLY A 262 -7.20 14.82 -3.65
N VAL A 263 -7.36 13.55 -4.01
CA VAL A 263 -8.66 12.97 -4.36
C VAL A 263 -9.66 13.13 -3.21
N GLU A 264 -10.89 13.52 -3.51
CA GLU A 264 -11.95 13.58 -2.50
C GLU A 264 -12.36 12.16 -2.08
N LEU A 265 -12.74 11.96 -0.83
CA LEU A 265 -13.16 10.64 -0.36
C LEU A 265 -14.43 10.14 -1.08
N SER A 266 -15.28 11.05 -1.54
CA SER A 266 -16.44 10.73 -2.37
C SER A 266 -16.04 10.15 -3.73
N ASP A 267 -14.94 10.61 -4.31
CA ASP A 267 -14.47 10.14 -5.62
C ASP A 267 -13.93 8.71 -5.52
N LEU A 268 -13.39 8.31 -4.36
CA LEU A 268 -12.96 6.93 -4.11
C LEU A 268 -14.11 5.92 -4.17
N LYS A 269 -15.33 6.34 -3.80
CA LYS A 269 -16.51 5.47 -3.86
C LYS A 269 -16.93 5.13 -5.30
N MET A 270 -16.52 5.97 -6.25
CA MET A 270 -16.91 5.87 -7.66
C MET A 270 -15.91 5.04 -8.48
N LYS A 271 -14.80 4.62 -7.88
CA LYS A 271 -13.76 3.83 -8.55
C LYS A 271 -14.28 2.44 -8.84
N GLU A 272 -13.93 1.88 -9.99
CA GLU A 272 -14.16 0.47 -10.28
C GLU A 272 -13.47 -0.40 -9.23
N ARG A 273 -12.22 -0.04 -8.90
CA ARG A 273 -11.46 -0.66 -7.80
C ARG A 273 -10.83 0.41 -6.93
N SER A 274 -11.37 0.58 -5.73
CA SER A 274 -10.80 1.38 -4.66
C SER A 274 -10.15 0.45 -3.65
N ILE A 275 -8.83 0.27 -3.79
CA ILE A 275 -8.02 -0.77 -3.15
C ILE A 275 -7.32 -0.21 -1.92
N LEU A 276 -7.73 -0.67 -0.74
CA LEU A 276 -7.10 -0.39 0.53
C LEU A 276 -6.13 -1.53 0.89
N VAL A 277 -4.85 -1.22 1.00
CA VAL A 277 -3.83 -2.14 1.54
C VAL A 277 -3.42 -1.67 2.93
N ALA A 278 -3.85 -2.38 3.97
CA ALA A 278 -3.56 -2.02 5.35
C ALA A 278 -3.75 -3.19 6.30
N GLY A 279 -2.96 -3.20 7.38
CA GLY A 279 -3.04 -4.20 8.43
C GLY A 279 -2.31 -3.75 9.70
N GLY A 280 -2.31 -4.63 10.68
CA GLY A 280 -1.84 -4.41 12.04
C GLY A 280 -2.87 -3.77 12.95
N SER A 281 -2.87 -4.24 14.19
CA SER A 281 -3.74 -3.75 15.29
C SER A 281 -3.82 -2.22 15.40
N ARG A 282 -2.71 -1.51 15.19
CA ARG A 282 -2.62 -0.04 15.28
C ARG A 282 -3.49 0.71 14.25
N LYS A 283 -3.83 0.07 13.12
CA LYS A 283 -4.64 0.65 12.04
C LYS A 283 -6.09 0.15 12.03
N CYS A 284 -6.47 -0.78 12.92
CA CYS A 284 -7.77 -1.45 12.87
C CYS A 284 -8.96 -0.46 12.82
N LYS A 285 -8.97 0.55 13.70
CA LYS A 285 -10.01 1.60 13.70
C LYS A 285 -10.04 2.44 12.42
N ALA A 286 -8.87 2.80 11.89
CA ALA A 286 -8.76 3.52 10.62
C ALA A 286 -9.30 2.71 9.45
N ILE A 287 -8.97 1.41 9.41
CA ILE A 287 -9.48 0.48 8.39
C ILE A 287 -11.00 0.37 8.53
N HIS A 288 -11.51 0.17 9.75
CA HIS A 288 -12.95 0.12 9.99
C HIS A 288 -13.69 1.37 9.49
N GLY A 289 -13.25 2.57 9.89
CA GLY A 289 -13.85 3.82 9.44
C GLY A 289 -13.78 4.01 7.92
N ALA A 290 -12.69 3.57 7.28
CA ALA A 290 -12.55 3.61 5.83
C ALA A 290 -13.58 2.72 5.12
N LEU A 291 -13.81 1.51 5.64
CA LEU A 291 -14.76 0.54 5.10
C LEU A 291 -16.21 0.96 5.40
N LYS A 292 -16.51 1.46 6.60
CA LYS A 292 -17.82 2.06 6.95
C LYS A 292 -18.15 3.26 6.06
N GLY A 293 -17.17 4.10 5.78
CA GLY A 293 -17.27 5.20 4.83
C GLY A 293 -17.46 4.76 3.37
N LYS A 294 -17.30 3.46 3.06
CA LYS A 294 -17.30 2.87 1.71
C LYS A 294 -16.23 3.47 0.80
N TYR A 295 -15.11 3.89 1.37
CA TYR A 295 -14.01 4.48 0.61
C TYR A 295 -13.15 3.44 -0.09
N ALA A 296 -13.23 2.17 0.32
CA ALA A 296 -12.62 1.04 -0.35
C ALA A 296 -13.70 0.02 -0.69
N ASN A 297 -13.58 -0.59 -1.87
CA ASN A 297 -14.36 -1.76 -2.26
C ASN A 297 -13.48 -3.01 -2.40
N VAL A 298 -12.15 -2.86 -2.36
CA VAL A 298 -11.21 -3.97 -2.26
C VAL A 298 -10.35 -3.77 -1.01
N LEU A 299 -10.25 -4.78 -0.16
CA LEU A 299 -9.38 -4.77 1.01
C LEU A 299 -8.30 -5.84 0.88
N ILE A 300 -7.05 -5.47 1.11
CA ILE A 300 -5.93 -6.40 1.28
C ILE A 300 -5.41 -6.21 2.70
N THR A 301 -5.58 -7.22 3.55
CA THR A 301 -5.25 -7.16 4.98
C THR A 301 -4.67 -8.48 5.49
N ASP A 302 -4.20 -8.50 6.74
CA ASP A 302 -3.64 -9.69 7.39
C ASP A 302 -4.68 -10.40 8.26
N GLN A 303 -4.43 -11.67 8.59
CA GLN A 303 -5.38 -12.50 9.33
C GLN A 303 -5.66 -12.00 10.76
N HIS A 304 -4.73 -11.30 11.41
CA HIS A 304 -4.94 -10.75 12.76
C HIS A 304 -5.88 -9.54 12.71
N THR A 305 -5.69 -8.68 11.71
CA THR A 305 -6.56 -7.53 11.46
C THR A 305 -7.94 -7.98 11.00
N ALA A 306 -8.03 -8.95 10.09
CA ALA A 306 -9.29 -9.51 9.61
C ALA A 306 -10.16 -10.01 10.78
N LYS A 307 -9.59 -10.84 11.66
CA LYS A 307 -10.28 -11.35 12.86
C LYS A 307 -10.83 -10.23 13.74
N LYS A 308 -10.04 -9.18 14.00
CA LYS A 308 -10.47 -8.01 14.78
C LYS A 308 -11.60 -7.22 14.10
N LEU A 309 -11.52 -7.04 12.79
CA LEU A 309 -12.57 -6.35 12.03
C LEU A 309 -13.89 -7.14 12.00
N ILE A 310 -13.82 -8.48 12.00
CA ILE A 310 -14.99 -9.36 12.02
C ILE A 310 -15.65 -9.37 13.40
N GLN A 311 -14.87 -9.48 14.48
CA GLN A 311 -15.36 -9.58 15.87
C GLN A 311 -16.06 -8.31 16.42
N GLU A 312 -16.22 -7.28 15.59
CA GLU A 312 -16.72 -5.94 15.93
C GLU A 312 -15.72 -5.13 16.78
N LEU A 313 -15.66 -3.82 16.49
CA LEU A 313 -14.96 -2.80 17.26
C LEU A 313 -15.98 -2.04 18.09
#